data_AF-A0A822FF81-F1
#
_entry.id   AF-A0A822FF81-F1
#
_cell.length_a   1.000
_cell.length_b   1.000
_cell.length_c   1.000
_cell.angle_alpha   90.00
_cell.angle_beta   90.00
_cell.angle_gamma   90.00
#
_symmetry.space_group_name_H-M   'P 1'
#
loop_
_entity.id
_entity.type
_entity.pdbx_description
1 polymer ?
#
loop_
_entity_poly.entity_id
_entity_poly.type
_entity_poly.pdbx_seq_one_letter_code
_entity_poly.pdbx_strand_id
1 'polypeptide(L)'
;MLVILISLLFYPSTVVSESLPYAEWAHYHMIWLHNSHTNQIDIQNMYNDYISHNIQFGIVNIDSTWATNFNTFIFDPIKFPTIRNMLD
;
A
#
# COMPACT_ATOMS: atom_id res chain seq x y z
N MET A 1 -15.90 -20.29 49.61
CA MET A 1 -15.85 -18.91 49.07
C MET A 1 -14.47 -18.49 48.55
N LEU A 2 -13.35 -19.01 49.07
CA LEU A 2 -11.99 -18.60 48.68
C LEU A 2 -11.50 -19.16 47.31
N VAL A 3 -12.06 -20.28 46.85
CA VAL A 3 -11.57 -21.00 45.64
C VAL A 3 -11.94 -20.30 44.33
N ILE A 4 -13.05 -19.53 44.30
CA ILE A 4 -13.54 -18.83 43.10
C ILE A 4 -12.64 -17.62 42.76
N LEU A 5 -11.97 -17.04 43.76
CA LEU A 5 -11.15 -15.84 43.57
C LEU A 5 -9.84 -16.13 42.81
N ILE A 6 -9.31 -17.35 42.89
CA ILE A 6 -8.04 -17.72 42.26
C ILE A 6 -8.23 -18.06 40.76
N SER A 7 -9.44 -18.49 40.36
CA SER A 7 -9.75 -18.89 38.98
C SER A 7 -9.74 -17.71 38.00
N LEU A 8 -10.02 -16.49 38.46
CA LEU A 8 -10.12 -15.29 37.62
C LEU A 8 -8.76 -14.68 37.27
N LEU A 9 -7.68 -15.02 37.99
CA LEU A 9 -6.35 -14.45 37.78
C LEU A 9 -5.54 -15.13 36.65
N PHE A 10 -6.05 -16.23 36.10
CA PHE A 10 -5.34 -17.04 35.08
C PHE A 10 -6.06 -17.11 33.73
N TYR A 11 -7.07 -16.28 33.49
CA TYR A 11 -7.59 -16.14 32.13
C TYR A 11 -6.74 -15.11 31.40
N PRO A 12 -5.83 -15.51 30.49
CA PRO A 12 -5.23 -14.56 29.58
C PRO A 12 -6.37 -13.93 28.81
N SER A 13 -6.63 -12.65 29.06
CA SER A 13 -7.51 -11.87 28.21
C SER A 13 -6.81 -11.79 26.87
N THR A 14 -7.21 -12.65 25.93
CA THR A 14 -6.79 -12.50 24.55
C THR A 14 -7.41 -11.21 24.06
N VAL A 15 -6.61 -10.14 24.05
CA VAL A 15 -6.98 -8.89 23.40
C VAL A 15 -7.00 -9.20 21.90
N VAL A 16 -8.18 -9.55 21.38
CA VAL A 16 -8.40 -9.63 19.95
C VAL A 16 -8.46 -8.18 19.47
N SER A 17 -7.48 -7.76 18.67
CA SER A 17 -7.55 -6.48 17.97
C SER A 17 -8.82 -6.46 17.14
N GLU A 18 -9.66 -5.44 17.29
CA GLU A 18 -10.67 -5.15 16.27
C GLU A 18 -9.96 -5.00 14.91
N SER A 19 -10.58 -5.48 13.85
CA SER A 19 -10.09 -5.20 12.50
C SER A 19 -10.10 -3.69 12.33
N LEU A 20 -8.93 -3.10 12.10
CA LEU A 20 -8.84 -1.68 11.75
C LEU A 20 -9.75 -1.44 10.52
N PRO A 21 -10.41 -0.28 10.40
CA PRO A 21 -11.39 0.00 9.34
C PRO A 21 -10.74 0.18 7.96
N TYR A 22 -9.49 -0.25 7.78
CA TYR A 22 -8.75 -0.11 6.55
C TYR A 22 -9.03 -1.30 5.65
N ALA A 23 -9.08 -1.04 4.34
CA ALA A 23 -9.21 -2.10 3.36
C ALA A 23 -8.00 -3.04 3.45
N GLU A 24 -8.21 -4.33 3.14
CA GLU A 24 -7.19 -5.37 3.29
C GLU A 24 -5.88 -5.03 2.57
N TRP A 25 -5.96 -4.42 1.39
CA TRP A 25 -4.79 -3.99 0.60
C TRP A 25 -3.86 -3.03 1.36
N ALA A 26 -4.36 -2.26 2.32
CA ALA A 26 -3.60 -1.29 3.08
C ALA A 26 -2.67 -1.92 4.12
N HIS A 27 -2.84 -3.21 4.41
CA HIS A 27 -2.00 -3.97 5.34
C HIS A 27 -0.78 -4.61 4.67
N TYR A 28 -0.67 -4.52 3.34
CA TYR A 28 0.47 -5.04 2.59
C TYR A 28 1.52 -3.96 2.33
N HIS A 29 2.70 -4.39 1.87
CA HIS A 29 3.80 -3.50 1.53
C HIS A 29 3.40 -2.48 0.44
N MET A 30 3.81 -1.23 0.63
CA MET A 30 3.73 -0.18 -0.39
C MET A 30 5.09 -0.08 -1.10
N ILE A 31 5.07 -0.23 -2.42
CA ILE A 31 6.25 -0.12 -3.27
C ILE A 31 6.29 1.24 -3.94
N TRP A 32 7.49 1.77 -4.15
CA TRP A 32 7.70 3.15 -4.58
C TRP A 32 9.07 3.30 -5.25
N LEU A 33 9.13 4.17 -6.25
CA LEU A 33 10.37 4.63 -6.87
C LEU A 33 10.61 6.10 -6.51
N HIS A 34 11.88 6.47 -6.34
CA HIS A 34 12.28 7.86 -6.19
C HIS A 34 11.67 8.76 -7.29
N ASN A 35 11.30 10.01 -6.97
CA ASN A 35 10.66 10.94 -7.91
C ASN A 35 11.36 11.11 -9.28
N SER A 36 12.67 10.90 -9.38
CA SER A 36 13.40 10.91 -10.65
C SER A 36 12.98 9.78 -11.63
N HIS A 37 12.32 8.74 -11.13
CA HIS A 37 11.81 7.57 -11.87
C HIS A 37 10.28 7.51 -11.88
N THR A 38 9.63 8.67 -11.86
CA THR A 38 8.17 8.78 -11.87
C THR A 38 7.67 8.99 -13.31
N ASN A 39 7.67 7.91 -14.08
CA ASN A 39 7.01 7.84 -15.39
C ASN A 39 6.36 6.46 -15.58
N GLN A 40 5.46 6.36 -16.55
CA GLN A 40 4.66 5.16 -16.78
C GLN A 40 5.50 3.88 -17.00
N ILE A 41 6.62 3.99 -17.71
CA ILE A 41 7.48 2.84 -18.02
C ILE A 41 8.15 2.32 -16.76
N ASP A 42 8.78 3.21 -15.99
CA ASP A 42 9.50 2.83 -14.77
C ASP A 42 8.54 2.20 -13.74
N ILE A 43 7.35 2.78 -13.55
CA ILE A 43 6.34 2.27 -12.62
C ILE A 43 5.82 0.91 -13.08
N GLN A 44 5.54 0.73 -14.37
CA GLN A 44 5.09 -0.55 -14.92
C GLN A 44 6.16 -1.63 -14.79
N ASN A 45 7.43 -1.27 -15.01
CA ASN A 45 8.56 -2.19 -14.85
C ASN A 45 8.68 -2.64 -13.40
N MET A 46 8.65 -1.71 -12.42
CA MET A 46 8.67 -2.07 -11.00
C MET A 46 7.50 -3.00 -10.64
N TYR A 47 6.27 -2.68 -11.08
CA TYR A 47 5.10 -3.54 -10.84
C TYR A 47 5.33 -4.95 -11.40
N ASN A 48 5.75 -5.06 -12.66
CA ASN A 48 5.99 -6.34 -13.33
C ASN A 48 7.10 -7.14 -12.65
N ASP A 49 8.15 -6.49 -12.15
CA ASP A 49 9.24 -7.14 -11.44
C ASP A 49 8.76 -7.77 -10.14
N TYR A 50 7.95 -7.07 -9.33
CA TYR A 50 7.37 -7.66 -8.12
C TYR A 50 6.47 -8.85 -8.43
N ILE A 51 5.60 -8.73 -9.44
CA ILE A 51 4.71 -9.82 -9.87
C ILE A 51 5.53 -11.03 -10.37
N SER A 52 6.53 -10.82 -11.21
CA SER A 52 7.34 -11.90 -11.78
C SER A 52 8.19 -12.65 -10.74
N HIS A 53 8.53 -11.99 -9.63
CA HIS A 53 9.26 -12.61 -8.51
C HIS A 53 8.33 -13.17 -7.41
N ASN A 54 7.01 -13.14 -7.60
CA ASN A 54 6.02 -13.55 -6.60
C ASN A 54 6.15 -12.80 -5.26
N ILE A 55 6.52 -11.52 -5.32
CA ILE A 55 6.62 -10.66 -4.13
C ILE A 55 5.28 -9.94 -3.96
N GLN A 56 4.62 -10.15 -2.82
CA GLN A 56 3.32 -9.57 -2.53
C GLN A 56 3.45 -8.09 -2.08
N PHE A 57 2.60 -7.23 -2.63
CA PHE A 57 2.43 -5.83 -2.26
C PHE A 57 0.97 -5.43 -2.42
N GLY A 58 0.55 -4.36 -1.76
CA GLY A 58 -0.83 -3.86 -1.83
C GLY A 58 -0.98 -2.53 -2.56
N ILE A 59 0.10 -1.74 -2.62
CA ILE A 59 0.06 -0.36 -3.10
C ILE A 59 1.28 -0.08 -3.96
N VAL A 60 1.07 0.55 -5.10
CA VAL A 60 2.11 1.23 -5.88
C VAL A 60 1.98 2.73 -5.66
N ASN A 61 3.00 3.35 -5.08
CA ASN A 61 3.06 4.80 -4.92
C ASN A 61 3.68 5.45 -6.15
N ILE A 62 3.00 6.45 -6.70
CA ILE A 62 3.50 7.32 -7.75
C ILE A 62 3.93 8.63 -7.08
N ASP A 63 5.23 8.88 -7.01
CA ASP A 63 5.79 10.02 -6.28
C ASP A 63 5.37 11.37 -6.90
N SER A 64 5.57 12.42 -6.12
CA SER A 64 5.76 13.78 -6.60
C SER A 64 6.50 13.83 -7.94
N THR A 65 6.07 14.73 -8.84
CA THR A 65 6.47 14.84 -10.26
C THR A 65 5.69 14.01 -11.29
N TRP A 66 4.64 13.29 -10.90
CA TRP A 66 3.68 12.71 -11.86
C TRP A 66 2.86 13.73 -12.63
N ALA A 67 2.67 14.91 -12.03
CA ALA A 67 1.84 15.98 -12.56
C ALA A 67 2.62 16.94 -13.47
N THR A 68 1.90 17.68 -14.32
CA THR A 68 2.45 18.72 -15.21
C THR A 68 3.22 19.81 -14.47
N ASN A 69 2.79 20.13 -13.24
CA ASN A 69 3.52 20.93 -12.25
C ASN A 69 3.10 20.45 -10.85
N PHE A 70 3.84 20.85 -9.83
CA PHE A 70 3.43 20.56 -8.44
C PHE A 70 2.02 21.12 -8.16
N ASN A 71 1.17 20.29 -7.55
CA ASN A 71 -0.18 20.62 -7.10
C ASN A 71 -1.20 20.97 -8.19
N THR A 72 -0.97 20.64 -9.47
CA THR A 72 -1.97 20.86 -10.54
C THR A 72 -3.04 19.78 -10.59
N PHE A 73 -2.78 18.61 -10.01
CA PHE A 73 -3.63 17.42 -10.11
C PHE A 73 -3.88 16.94 -11.55
N ILE A 74 -3.00 17.29 -12.47
CA ILE A 74 -3.08 16.92 -13.90
C ILE A 74 -1.85 16.09 -14.22
N PHE A 75 -2.03 14.83 -14.61
CA PHE A 75 -0.92 13.97 -15.04
C PHE A 75 -0.17 14.60 -16.21
N ASP A 76 1.15 14.55 -16.16
CA ASP A 76 1.99 14.94 -17.29
C ASP A 76 1.81 13.93 -18.44
N PRO A 77 1.23 14.33 -19.59
CA PRO A 77 0.95 13.40 -20.69
C PRO A 77 2.21 12.91 -21.40
N ILE A 78 3.37 13.57 -21.19
CA ILE A 78 4.66 13.09 -21.71
C ILE A 78 5.18 11.94 -20.84
N LYS A 79 5.03 12.04 -19.51
CA LYS A 79 5.44 10.98 -18.57
C LYS A 79 4.45 9.82 -18.50
N PHE A 80 3.15 10.12 -18.66
CA PHE A 80 2.05 9.16 -18.53
C PHE A 80 1.08 9.24 -19.72
N PRO A 81 1.52 8.83 -20.92
CA PRO A 81 0.74 8.99 -22.15
C PRO A 81 -0.55 8.16 -22.17
N THR A 82 -0.63 7.07 -21.41
CA THR A 82 -1.82 6.23 -21.31
C THR A 82 -2.19 5.95 -19.85
N ILE A 83 -2.15 6.99 -19.01
CA ILE A 83 -2.37 6.85 -17.56
C ILE A 83 -3.64 6.08 -17.20
N ARG A 84 -4.74 6.30 -17.94
CA ARG A 84 -6.01 5.62 -17.67
C ARG A 84 -5.87 4.11 -17.76
N ASN A 85 -5.18 3.61 -18.79
CA ASN A 85 -4.93 2.19 -18.97
C ASN A 85 -3.99 1.59 -17.90
N MET A 86 -3.18 2.40 -17.22
CA MET A 86 -2.30 1.94 -16.14
C MET A 86 -3.04 1.87 -14.79
N LEU A 87 -4.12 2.65 -14.62
CA LEU A 87 -4.90 2.72 -13.38
C LEU A 87 -6.15 1.82 -13.40
N ASP A 88 -6.57 1.36 -14.58
CA ASP A 88 -7.66 0.39 -14.80
C ASP A 88 -7.16 -1.05 -14.70
#